data_AF-X0ZHA7-F1
#
_entry.id   AF-X0ZHA7-F1
#
_cell.length_a   1.000
_cell.length_b   1.000
_cell.length_c   1.000
_cell.angle_alpha   90.00
_cell.angle_beta   90.00
_cell.angle_gamma   90.00
#
_symmetry.space_group_name_H-M   'P 1'
#
loop_
_entity.id
_entity.type
_entity.pdbx_description
1 polymer ?
#
loop_
_entity_poly.entity_id
_entity_poly.type
_entity_poly.pdbx_seq_one_letter_code
_entity_poly.pdbx_strand_id
1 'polypeptide(L)'
;MTCKGWAQEAAMRMLMNNLDPDVAEKPDELIVYGGTGKAARNWECYYAIVEALKNLENDETLLVQSGKPVGVFKTHSYAPRVLLANSLLVPAWANWEKFWELEEKGLIMFGQMTAGSWIYIGTQGILQGTYQTLSEVAKKYFNGSLKGKFV
;
A
#
# COMPACT_ATOMS: atom_id res chain seq x y z
N MET A 1 -8.46 -20.47 -9.70
CA MET A 1 -7.70 -19.75 -8.66
C MET A 1 -6.23 -19.98 -8.94
N THR A 2 -5.39 -18.98 -8.77
CA THR A 2 -3.96 -19.03 -9.10
C THR A 2 -3.12 -19.36 -7.86
N CYS A 3 -3.52 -18.86 -6.69
CA CYS A 3 -2.94 -19.20 -5.40
C CYS A 3 -3.58 -20.46 -4.77
N LYS A 4 -2.97 -20.98 -3.70
CA LYS A 4 -3.44 -22.17 -2.94
C LYS A 4 -4.67 -21.91 -2.05
N GLY A 5 -5.06 -20.65 -1.84
CA GLY A 5 -6.23 -20.28 -1.05
C GLY A 5 -6.71 -18.86 -1.36
N TRP A 6 -7.96 -18.56 -0.97
CA TRP A 6 -8.59 -17.26 -1.24
C TRP A 6 -7.91 -16.10 -0.53
N ALA A 7 -7.31 -16.31 0.65
CA ALA A 7 -6.62 -15.24 1.38
C ALA A 7 -5.35 -14.78 0.64
N GLN A 8 -4.59 -15.73 0.08
CA GLN A 8 -3.40 -15.48 -0.72
C GLN A 8 -3.79 -14.87 -2.08
N GLU A 9 -4.82 -15.42 -2.71
CA GLU A 9 -5.38 -14.89 -3.97
C GLU A 9 -5.86 -13.44 -3.79
N ALA A 10 -6.53 -13.12 -2.67
CA ALA A 10 -6.98 -11.77 -2.36
C ALA A 10 -5.77 -10.81 -2.23
N ALA A 11 -4.75 -11.18 -1.45
CA ALA A 11 -3.55 -10.36 -1.32
C ALA A 11 -2.87 -10.11 -2.68
N MET A 12 -2.77 -11.14 -3.52
CA MET A 12 -2.17 -11.04 -4.86
C MET A 12 -3.00 -10.13 -5.78
N ARG A 13 -4.32 -10.31 -5.82
CA ARG A 13 -5.21 -9.48 -6.63
C ARG A 13 -5.20 -8.02 -6.18
N MET A 14 -5.16 -7.76 -4.88
CA MET A 14 -5.10 -6.40 -4.37
C MET A 14 -3.75 -5.73 -4.64
N LEU A 15 -2.64 -6.48 -4.58
CA LEU A 15 -1.33 -6.01 -5.04
C LEU A 15 -1.39 -5.61 -6.53
N MET A 16 -2.02 -6.43 -7.37
CA MET A 16 -2.19 -6.16 -8.80
C MET A 16 -3.13 -4.97 -9.04
N ASN A 17 -4.25 -4.86 -8.32
CA ASN A 17 -5.18 -3.74 -8.39
C ASN A 17 -4.49 -2.41 -8.06
N ASN A 18 -3.60 -2.39 -7.07
CA ASN A 18 -2.80 -1.20 -6.74
C ASN A 18 -1.92 -0.72 -7.90
N LEU A 19 -1.71 -1.51 -8.95
CA LEU A 19 -0.94 -1.16 -10.14
C LEU A 19 -1.76 -1.22 -11.43
N ASP A 20 -3.10 -1.31 -11.31
CA ASP A 20 -3.98 -1.21 -12.47
C ASP A 20 -3.85 0.21 -13.07
N PRO A 21 -3.70 0.37 -14.40
CA PRO A 21 -3.61 1.68 -15.07
C PRO A 21 -4.79 2.63 -14.79
N ASP A 22 -5.97 2.10 -14.48
CA ASP A 22 -7.15 2.89 -14.13
C ASP A 22 -7.19 3.27 -12.63
N VAL A 23 -6.25 2.74 -11.83
CA VAL A 23 -6.19 2.93 -10.37
C VAL A 23 -4.96 3.72 -9.96
N ALA A 24 -3.77 3.34 -10.43
CA ALA A 24 -2.48 3.92 -10.01
C ALA A 24 -2.10 5.15 -10.83
N GLU A 25 -1.41 6.10 -10.20
CA GLU A 25 -0.94 7.32 -10.88
C GLU A 25 0.19 7.04 -11.89
N LYS A 26 1.13 6.13 -11.57
CA LYS A 26 2.28 5.77 -12.44
C LYS A 26 2.67 4.29 -12.24
N PRO A 27 1.85 3.33 -12.71
CA PRO A 27 2.05 1.91 -12.43
C PRO A 27 3.34 1.31 -13.01
N ASP A 28 3.84 1.80 -14.14
CA ASP A 28 5.09 1.34 -14.76
C ASP A 28 6.32 1.56 -13.87
N GLU A 29 6.24 2.55 -12.97
CA GLU A 29 7.27 2.86 -11.96
C GLU A 29 6.92 2.27 -10.57
N LEU A 30 5.89 1.41 -10.50
CA LEU A 30 5.28 0.84 -9.29
C LEU A 30 4.61 1.87 -8.35
N ILE A 31 4.48 3.12 -8.79
CA ILE A 31 3.95 4.23 -8.00
C ILE A 31 2.42 4.23 -8.06
N VAL A 32 1.80 4.17 -6.89
CA VAL A 32 0.35 4.13 -6.71
C VAL A 32 -0.21 5.53 -6.52
N TYR A 33 0.23 6.27 -5.49
CA TYR A 33 -0.22 7.64 -5.22
C TYR A 33 0.71 8.36 -4.22
N GLY A 34 0.48 9.67 -4.02
CA GLY A 34 1.06 10.42 -2.91
C GLY A 34 2.57 10.64 -3.02
N GLY A 35 3.04 11.07 -4.20
CA GLY A 35 4.47 11.20 -4.51
C GLY A 35 5.03 9.88 -5.00
N THR A 36 6.02 9.32 -4.32
CA THR A 36 6.70 8.06 -4.67
C THR A 36 6.12 6.84 -3.93
N GLY A 37 4.88 6.90 -3.47
CA GLY A 37 4.22 5.81 -2.75
C GLY A 37 4.06 4.58 -3.64
N LYS A 38 4.80 3.50 -3.37
CA LYS A 38 4.91 2.32 -4.25
C LYS A 38 4.24 1.07 -3.66
N ALA A 39 3.84 0.15 -4.56
CA ALA A 39 3.27 -1.15 -4.18
C ALA A 39 4.33 -2.22 -3.84
N ALA A 40 5.49 -2.16 -4.49
CA ALA A 40 6.65 -3.01 -4.26
C ALA A 40 7.94 -2.22 -4.50
N ARG A 41 9.08 -2.67 -3.93
CA ARG A 41 10.32 -1.88 -3.93
C ARG A 41 10.86 -1.61 -5.33
N ASN A 42 10.84 -2.66 -6.15
CA ASN A 42 11.25 -2.69 -7.55
C ASN A 42 10.57 -3.89 -8.22
N TRP A 43 10.70 -4.01 -9.54
CA TRP A 43 10.02 -5.06 -10.31
C TRP A 43 10.45 -6.48 -9.92
N GLU A 44 11.73 -6.68 -9.58
CA GLU A 44 12.22 -7.95 -9.04
C GLU A 44 11.47 -8.35 -7.76
N CYS A 45 11.31 -7.41 -6.82
CA CYS A 45 10.55 -7.63 -5.60
C CYS A 45 9.06 -7.89 -5.89
N TYR A 46 8.46 -7.18 -6.85
CA TYR A 46 7.07 -7.39 -7.25
C TYR A 46 6.86 -8.84 -7.72
N TYR A 47 7.66 -9.32 -8.67
CA TYR A 47 7.53 -10.68 -9.18
C TYR A 47 7.81 -11.73 -8.11
N ALA A 48 8.79 -11.48 -7.23
CA ALA A 48 9.06 -12.35 -6.09
C ALA A 48 7.88 -12.41 -5.09
N ILE A 49 7.18 -11.30 -4.85
CA ILE A 49 5.97 -11.28 -4.00
C ILE A 49 4.85 -12.10 -4.65
N VAL A 50 4.60 -11.89 -5.95
CA VAL A 50 3.58 -12.65 -6.69
C VAL A 50 3.87 -14.15 -6.63
N GLU A 51 5.12 -14.54 -6.86
CA GLU A 51 5.53 -15.95 -6.80
C GLU A 51 5.42 -16.53 -5.38
N ALA A 52 5.82 -15.76 -4.36
CA ALA A 52 5.65 -16.17 -2.97
C ALA A 52 4.17 -16.39 -2.62
N LEU A 53 3.27 -15.48 -3.02
CA LEU A 53 1.82 -15.59 -2.75
C LEU A 53 1.17 -16.78 -3.46
N LYS A 54 1.63 -17.14 -4.67
CA LYS A 54 1.15 -18.34 -5.38
C LYS A 54 1.49 -19.63 -4.62
N ASN A 55 2.66 -19.67 -4.01
CA ASN A 55 3.19 -20.86 -3.34
C ASN A 55 2.89 -20.92 -1.83
N LEU A 56 2.45 -19.82 -1.21
CA LEU A 56 2.22 -19.70 0.23
C LEU A 56 1.10 -20.64 0.71
N GLU A 57 1.40 -21.48 1.68
CA GLU A 57 0.42 -22.40 2.28
C GLU A 57 -0.58 -21.68 3.19
N ASN A 58 -1.66 -22.39 3.55
CA ASN A 58 -2.73 -21.83 4.39
C ASN A 58 -2.33 -21.61 5.85
N ASP A 59 -1.22 -22.19 6.30
CA ASP A 59 -0.66 -22.04 7.63
C ASP A 59 0.71 -21.34 7.63
N GLU A 60 1.04 -20.62 6.56
CA GLU A 60 2.25 -19.82 6.43
C GLU A 60 1.96 -18.31 6.39
N THR A 61 2.98 -17.52 6.70
CA THR A 61 2.94 -16.05 6.66
C THR A 61 4.15 -15.52 5.90
N LEU A 62 3.90 -14.73 4.85
CA LEU A 62 4.90 -13.96 4.11
C LEU A 62 5.25 -12.67 4.86
N LEU A 63 6.55 -12.39 5.02
CA LEU A 63 7.06 -11.13 5.55
C LEU A 63 7.53 -10.22 4.41
N VAL A 64 7.01 -9.00 4.36
CA VAL A 64 7.40 -7.96 3.41
C VAL A 64 8.02 -6.78 4.15
N GLN A 65 9.29 -6.50 3.88
CA GLN A 65 10.03 -5.39 4.45
C GLN A 65 10.24 -4.33 3.37
N SER A 66 9.68 -3.14 3.55
CA SER A 66 9.72 -2.02 2.58
C SER A 66 9.56 -2.50 1.13
N GLY A 67 8.44 -3.16 0.85
CA GLY A 67 8.10 -3.67 -0.48
C GLY A 67 8.97 -4.81 -1.04
N LYS A 68 9.79 -5.47 -0.21
CA LYS A 68 10.59 -6.65 -0.58
C LYS A 68 10.13 -7.88 0.21
N PRO A 69 9.90 -9.05 -0.43
CA PRO A 69 9.60 -10.29 0.27
C PRO A 69 10.90 -10.82 0.92
N VAL A 70 10.94 -10.93 2.24
CA VAL A 70 12.17 -11.25 2.99
C VAL A 70 12.15 -12.61 3.68
N GLY A 71 11.00 -13.25 3.78
CA GLY A 71 10.90 -14.59 4.34
C GLY A 71 9.48 -15.09 4.44
N VAL A 72 9.35 -16.41 4.55
CA VAL A 72 8.08 -17.11 4.81
C VAL A 72 8.30 -17.99 6.04
N PHE A 73 7.36 -17.93 6.99
CA PHE A 73 7.41 -18.74 8.20
C PHE A 73 6.09 -19.46 8.41
N LYS A 74 6.16 -20.70 8.91
CA LYS A 74 4.98 -21.43 9.37
C LYS A 74 4.41 -20.75 10.61
N THR A 75 3.12 -20.48 10.57
CA THR A 75 2.33 -19.91 11.65
C THR A 75 1.15 -20.83 11.95
N HIS A 76 -0.08 -20.44 11.59
CA HIS A 76 -1.30 -21.23 11.69
C HIS A 76 -2.39 -20.65 10.78
N SER A 77 -3.45 -21.42 10.51
CA SER A 77 -4.51 -21.03 9.56
C SER A 77 -5.22 -19.70 9.90
N TYR A 78 -5.37 -19.39 11.18
CA TYR A 78 -5.99 -18.13 11.64
C TYR A 78 -5.04 -16.91 11.65
N ALA A 79 -3.75 -17.08 11.38
CA ALA A 79 -2.80 -15.97 11.33
C ALA A 79 -2.96 -15.18 10.01
N PRO A 80 -2.49 -13.93 9.94
CA PRO A 80 -2.37 -13.21 8.68
C PRO A 80 -1.49 -13.97 7.67
N ARG A 81 -1.89 -13.97 6.39
CA ARG A 81 -1.05 -14.53 5.32
C ARG A 81 0.13 -13.64 4.96
N VAL A 82 0.03 -12.33 5.22
CA VAL A 82 1.09 -11.36 4.93
C VAL A 82 1.23 -10.40 6.09
N LEU A 83 2.47 -10.13 6.51
CA LEU A 83 2.83 -9.07 7.44
C LEU A 83 3.78 -8.10 6.74
N LEU A 84 3.49 -6.81 6.86
CA LEU A 84 4.22 -5.75 6.14
C LEU A 84 4.77 -4.72 7.11
N ALA A 85 6.02 -4.33 6.91
CA ALA A 85 6.67 -3.21 7.60
C ALA A 85 7.40 -2.35 6.57
N ASN A 86 6.83 -1.19 6.24
CA ASN A 86 7.32 -0.31 5.19
C ASN A 86 7.85 1.01 5.75
N SER A 87 8.96 1.50 5.20
CA SER A 87 9.48 2.86 5.43
C SER A 87 9.85 3.19 6.89
N LEU A 88 10.01 2.17 7.74
CA LEU A 88 10.39 2.38 9.14
C LEU A 88 11.88 2.73 9.25
N LEU A 89 12.16 3.84 9.90
CA LEU A 89 13.50 4.32 10.24
C LEU A 89 13.56 4.63 11.73
N VAL A 90 14.71 4.41 12.35
CA VAL A 90 14.94 4.83 13.75
C VAL A 90 14.81 6.37 13.81
N PRO A 91 14.16 6.96 14.84
CA PRO A 91 13.74 8.36 14.81
C PRO A 91 14.84 9.39 14.50
N ALA A 92 16.07 9.18 14.97
CA ALA A 92 17.20 10.06 14.68
C ALA A 92 17.54 10.15 13.18
N TRP A 93 17.09 9.18 12.38
CA TRP A 93 17.29 9.07 10.94
C TRP A 93 16.00 9.16 10.14
N ALA A 94 14.86 9.41 10.78
CA ALA A 94 13.55 9.45 10.13
C ALA A 94 13.31 10.79 9.40
N ASN A 95 14.15 11.06 8.40
CA ASN A 95 14.08 12.24 7.54
C ASN A 95 14.27 11.86 6.06
N TRP A 96 13.92 12.79 5.18
CA TRP A 96 13.94 12.55 3.73
C TRP A 96 15.35 12.35 3.18
N GLU A 97 16.35 13.08 3.67
CA GLU A 97 17.75 12.92 3.22
C GLU A 97 18.22 11.47 3.40
N LYS A 98 18.02 10.91 4.60
CA LYS A 98 18.39 9.52 4.86
C LYS A 98 17.52 8.53 4.09
N PHE A 99 16.23 8.83 3.92
CA PHE A 99 15.34 8.00 3.12
C PHE A 99 15.84 7.89 1.67
N TRP A 100 16.15 9.00 1.00
CA TRP A 100 16.63 9.00 -0.38
C TRP A 100 17.99 8.31 -0.54
N GLU A 101 18.92 8.51 0.40
CA GLU A 101 20.19 7.78 0.44
C GLU A 101 19.97 6.26 0.46
N LEU A 102 18.97 5.78 1.22
CA LEU A 102 18.63 4.35 1.28
C LEU A 102 17.86 3.88 0.04
N GLU A 103 17.04 4.74 -0.59
CA GLU A 103 16.30 4.39 -1.81
C GLU A 103 17.26 4.24 -3.00
N GLU A 104 18.23 5.13 -3.15
CA GLU A 104 19.30 5.04 -4.16
C GLU A 104 20.10 3.74 -4.02
N LYS A 105 20.29 3.26 -2.77
CA LYS A 105 20.93 1.97 -2.48
C LYS A 105 20.00 0.76 -2.64
N GLY A 106 18.72 0.96 -3.00
CA GLY A 106 17.73 -0.12 -3.13
C GLY A 106 17.31 -0.75 -1.80
N LEU A 107 17.47 -0.06 -0.68
CA LEU A 107 17.28 -0.60 0.68
C LEU A 107 15.92 -0.24 1.29
N ILE A 108 15.20 0.72 0.71
CA ILE A 108 13.91 1.20 1.23
C ILE A 108 12.90 1.43 0.09
N MET A 109 11.64 1.57 0.48
CA MET A 109 10.52 1.94 -0.39
C MET A 109 9.60 2.86 0.42
N PHE A 110 8.99 3.85 -0.22
CA PHE A 110 7.98 4.68 0.41
C PHE A 110 6.62 3.98 0.29
N GLY A 111 6.06 3.53 1.41
CA GLY A 111 4.82 2.76 1.42
C GLY A 111 3.54 3.58 1.38
N GLN A 112 3.62 4.89 1.60
CA GLN A 112 2.44 5.73 1.90
C GLN A 112 1.58 5.02 2.98
N MET A 113 0.25 5.07 2.88
CA MET A 113 -0.68 4.33 3.73
C MET A 113 -1.17 3.07 3.01
N THR A 114 -1.86 3.22 1.87
CA THR A 114 -2.53 2.11 1.15
C THR A 114 -1.78 1.61 -0.08
N ALA A 115 -0.71 2.31 -0.48
CA ALA A 115 0.13 1.92 -1.61
C ALA A 115 0.91 0.63 -1.30
N GLY A 116 1.73 0.65 -0.25
CA GLY A 116 2.56 -0.48 0.16
C GLY A 116 1.83 -1.54 0.99
N SER A 117 0.54 -1.35 1.27
CA SER A 117 -0.31 -2.30 2.01
C SER A 117 -1.43 -2.90 1.15
N TRP A 118 -1.46 -2.57 -0.14
CA TRP A 118 -2.30 -3.23 -1.16
C TRP A 118 -3.79 -3.13 -0.86
N ILE A 119 -4.29 -1.91 -0.65
CA ILE A 119 -5.72 -1.67 -0.45
C ILE A 119 -6.16 -0.32 -1.02
N TYR A 120 -5.43 0.18 -2.02
CA TYR A 120 -5.78 1.42 -2.70
C TYR A 120 -6.88 1.15 -3.72
N ILE A 121 -7.90 2.02 -3.73
CA ILE A 121 -9.11 1.90 -4.56
C ILE A 121 -9.34 3.17 -5.38
N GLY A 122 -8.25 3.81 -5.79
CA GLY A 122 -8.29 5.08 -6.49
C GLY A 122 -8.78 6.23 -5.60
N THR A 123 -9.26 7.29 -6.24
CA THR A 123 -9.74 8.52 -5.59
C THR A 123 -10.91 8.29 -4.63
N GLN A 124 -11.68 7.20 -4.81
CA GLN A 124 -12.80 6.86 -3.94
C GLN A 124 -12.36 6.65 -2.48
N GLY A 125 -11.12 6.17 -2.26
CA GLY A 125 -10.62 5.88 -0.91
C GLY A 125 -10.61 7.09 0.03
N ILE A 126 -10.41 8.30 -0.49
CA ILE A 126 -10.42 9.55 0.31
C ILE A 126 -11.70 10.36 0.15
N LEU A 127 -12.52 10.07 -0.88
CA LEU A 127 -13.67 10.85 -1.28
C LEU A 127 -14.66 11.11 -0.13
N GLN A 128 -15.04 10.07 0.61
CA GLN A 128 -15.97 10.23 1.73
C GLN A 128 -15.35 11.06 2.85
N GLY A 129 -14.07 10.87 3.16
CA GLY A 129 -13.35 11.67 4.17
C GLY A 129 -13.36 13.16 3.82
N THR A 130 -12.98 13.50 2.59
CA THR A 130 -13.00 14.88 2.09
C THR A 130 -14.41 15.47 2.11
N TYR A 131 -15.41 14.71 1.65
CA TYR A 131 -16.81 15.13 1.70
C TYR A 131 -17.27 15.42 3.14
N GLN A 132 -16.95 14.55 4.10
CA GLN A 132 -17.33 14.74 5.49
C GLN A 132 -16.63 15.93 6.13
N THR A 133 -15.36 16.18 5.82
CA THR A 133 -14.66 17.39 6.29
C THR A 133 -15.35 18.65 5.80
N LEU A 134 -15.67 18.72 4.50
CA LEU A 134 -16.37 19.88 3.92
C LEU A 134 -17.81 20.00 4.45
N SER A 135 -18.50 18.88 4.64
CA SER A 135 -19.83 18.83 5.27
C SER A 135 -19.80 19.39 6.69
N GLU A 136 -18.76 19.07 7.47
CA GLU A 136 -18.60 19.58 8.83
C GLU A 136 -18.27 21.07 8.85
N VAL A 137 -17.43 21.55 7.94
CA VAL A 137 -17.21 23.00 7.72
C VAL A 137 -18.54 23.70 7.39
N ALA A 138 -19.36 23.10 6.52
CA ALA A 138 -20.67 23.62 6.16
C ALA A 138 -21.59 23.74 7.37
N LYS A 139 -21.68 22.71 8.20
CA LYS A 139 -22.49 22.71 9.43
C LYS A 139 -22.02 23.76 10.42
N LYS A 140 -20.71 23.86 10.64
CA LYS A 140 -20.14 24.74 11.67
C LYS A 140 -20.19 26.22 11.29
N TYR A 141 -20.02 26.56 10.01
CA TYR A 141 -19.84 27.96 9.59
C TYR A 141 -20.86 28.48 8.58
N PHE A 142 -21.66 27.60 7.95
CA PHE A 142 -22.52 27.97 6.82
C PHE A 142 -23.93 27.34 6.89
N ASN A 143 -24.46 27.15 8.10
CA ASN A 143 -25.81 26.62 8.34
C ASN A 143 -26.08 25.29 7.62
N GLY A 144 -25.07 24.42 7.51
CA GLY A 144 -25.20 23.08 6.95
C GLY A 144 -25.12 22.99 5.41
N SER A 145 -24.78 24.07 4.70
CA SER A 145 -24.64 24.01 3.23
C SER A 145 -23.50 24.88 2.70
N LEU A 146 -22.75 24.37 1.72
CA LEU A 146 -21.77 25.14 0.94
C LEU A 146 -22.39 25.77 -0.33
N LYS A 147 -23.72 25.79 -0.49
CA LYS A 147 -24.36 26.43 -1.65
C LYS A 147 -23.97 27.91 -1.73
N GLY A 148 -23.45 28.32 -2.89
CA GLY A 148 -22.98 29.70 -3.12
C GLY A 148 -21.66 30.03 -2.44
N LYS A 149 -20.89 29.02 -1.99
CA LYS A 149 -19.54 29.18 -1.46
C LYS A 149 -18.52 28.68 -2.47
N PHE A 150 -17.34 29.27 -2.45
CA PHE A 150 -16.15 28.79 -3.15
C PHE A 150 -15.22 28.17 -2.11
N VAL A 151 -14.64 27.01 -2.45
CA VAL A 151 -13.70 26.25 -1.59
C VAL A 151 -12.33 26.33 -2.23
#